data_AF-N1WMY1-F1
#
_entry.id   AF-N1WMY1-F1
#
_cell.length_a   1.000
_cell.length_b   1.000
_cell.length_c   1.000
_cell.angle_alpha   90.00
_cell.angle_beta   90.00
_cell.angle_gamma   90.00
#
_symmetry.space_group_name_H-M   'P 1'
#
loop_
_entity.id
_entity.type
_entity.pdbx_description
1 polymer ?
#
loop_
_entity_poly.entity_id
_entity_poly.type
_entity_poly.pdbx_seq_one_letter_code
_entity_poly.pdbx_strand_id
1 'polypeptide(L)'
;MLNSILFPNQEHQIQEVTILNPEIPKLSPQNKKSYLDIRAKDETGRIFHVEVQVAHQSSFVKRSLYYLSGLIRDQLQKGEGYGDLKPVYQINIVDFKLIPTENYHSKFKFREESYPEITLTDEIDFSYLQSGKIILC
;
A
#
# COMPACT_ATOMS: atom_id res chain seq x y z
N MET A 1 14.48 -2.78 1.35
CA MET A 1 13.24 -3.52 1.03
C MET A 1 12.27 -2.68 0.21
N LEU A 2 11.79 -1.53 0.70
CA LEU A 2 10.81 -0.68 -0.03
C LEU A 2 11.29 -0.27 -1.43
N ASN A 3 12.53 0.21 -1.59
CA ASN A 3 13.09 0.55 -2.90
C ASN A 3 13.01 -0.61 -3.91
N SER A 4 13.34 -1.84 -3.48
CA SER A 4 13.31 -3.02 -4.35
C SER A 4 11.88 -3.43 -4.75
N ILE A 5 10.91 -3.20 -3.86
CA ILE A 5 9.50 -3.50 -4.13
C ILE A 5 8.93 -2.43 -5.07
N LEU A 6 9.02 -1.16 -4.69
CA LEU A 6 8.32 -0.08 -5.38
C LEU A 6 9.08 0.43 -6.61
N PHE A 7 10.41 0.54 -6.53
CA PHE A 7 11.25 1.20 -7.53
C PHE A 7 12.40 0.30 -8.02
N PRO A 8 12.11 -0.88 -8.60
CA PRO A 8 13.13 -1.84 -9.01
C PRO A 8 14.09 -1.28 -10.09
N ASN A 9 13.64 -0.32 -10.88
CA ASN A 9 14.43 0.36 -11.91
C ASN A 9 15.15 1.62 -11.40
N GLN A 10 15.15 1.86 -10.08
CA GLN A 10 15.77 3.05 -9.46
C GLN A 10 15.19 4.39 -9.90
N GLU A 11 13.94 4.41 -10.38
CA GLU A 11 13.20 5.64 -10.72
C GLU A 11 13.11 6.60 -9.52
N HIS A 12 12.99 6.04 -8.31
CA HIS A 12 13.04 6.75 -7.05
C HIS A 12 13.90 5.99 -6.03
N GLN A 13 14.51 6.73 -5.12
CA GLN A 13 15.29 6.18 -4.01
C GLN A 13 14.77 6.77 -2.70
N ILE A 14 14.21 5.91 -1.86
CA ILE A 14 13.85 6.21 -0.48
C ILE A 14 15.13 6.14 0.35
N GLN A 15 15.51 7.26 0.98
CA GLN A 15 16.68 7.32 1.87
C GLN A 15 16.30 7.01 3.31
N GLU A 16 15.20 7.61 3.77
CA GLU A 16 14.70 7.45 5.13
C GLU A 16 13.18 7.36 5.12
N VAL A 17 12.60 6.70 6.13
CA VAL A 17 11.16 6.74 6.38
C VAL A 17 10.88 7.07 7.83
N THR A 18 9.91 7.96 8.05
CA THR A 18 9.34 8.22 9.37
C THR A 18 8.02 7.46 9.52
N ILE A 19 7.90 6.65 10.57
CA ILE A 19 6.63 5.98 10.91
C ILE A 19 5.68 7.01 11.51
N LEU A 20 4.47 7.11 10.94
CA LEU A 20 3.45 8.08 11.32
C LEU A 20 2.46 7.54 12.37
N ASN A 21 2.27 6.22 12.45
CA ASN A 21 1.40 5.57 13.43
C ASN A 21 2.21 4.62 14.34
N PRO A 22 2.60 5.07 15.54
CA PRO A 22 3.43 4.26 16.44
C PRO A 22 2.65 3.15 17.17
N GLU A 23 1.32 3.23 17.23
CA GLU A 23 0.49 2.22 17.89
C GLU A 23 0.11 1.10 16.93
N ILE A 24 0.83 -0.02 17.01
CA ILE A 24 0.42 -1.28 16.36
C ILE A 24 -0.82 -1.78 17.13
N PRO A 25 -2.00 -1.93 16.49
CA PRO A 25 -3.19 -2.41 17.18
C PRO A 25 -2.92 -3.76 17.83
N LYS A 26 -3.09 -3.85 19.16
CA LYS A 26 -2.97 -5.11 19.90
C LYS A 26 -3.93 -6.13 19.28
N LEU A 27 -3.41 -7.32 18.99
CA LEU A 27 -4.16 -8.52 18.64
C LEU A 27 -5.30 -8.72 19.64
N SER A 28 -6.52 -8.32 19.28
CA SER A 28 -7.72 -8.71 20.03
C SER A 28 -8.32 -9.93 19.34
N PRO A 29 -8.69 -11.00 20.08
CA PRO A 29 -9.43 -12.14 19.54
C PRO A 29 -10.75 -11.77 18.84
N GLN A 30 -11.26 -10.55 19.10
CA GLN A 30 -12.46 -10.00 18.47
C GLN A 30 -12.14 -9.06 17.29
N ASN A 31 -10.87 -8.62 17.14
CA ASN A 31 -10.46 -7.76 16.04
C ASN A 31 -10.16 -8.58 14.80
N LYS A 32 -11.01 -8.36 13.81
CA LYS A 32 -10.99 -8.94 12.47
C LYS A 32 -9.67 -8.65 11.76
N LYS A 33 -8.71 -9.57 11.92
CA LYS A 33 -7.65 -9.96 11.00
C LYS A 33 -6.96 -8.77 10.31
N SER A 34 -5.87 -8.28 10.86
CA SER A 34 -4.72 -7.59 10.23
C SER A 34 -3.63 -7.61 11.30
N TYR A 35 -2.42 -8.04 10.94
CA TYR A 35 -1.33 -8.25 11.91
C TYR A 35 -0.49 -6.99 12.09
N LEU A 36 -0.40 -6.16 11.05
CA LEU A 36 0.42 -4.97 11.03
C LEU A 36 -0.18 -3.94 10.06
N ASP A 37 -0.35 -2.71 10.53
CA ASP A 37 -0.72 -1.55 9.73
C ASP A 37 0.33 -0.48 10.04
N ILE A 38 1.17 -0.15 9.06
CA ILE A 38 2.20 0.89 9.16
C ILE A 38 1.92 1.94 8.10
N ARG A 39 1.91 3.19 8.53
CA ARG A 39 1.94 4.40 7.72
C ARG A 39 3.31 5.01 7.89
N ALA A 40 3.98 5.25 6.78
CA ALA A 40 5.29 5.86 6.75
C ALA A 40 5.31 6.98 5.72
N LYS A 41 6.27 7.90 5.88
CA LYS A 41 6.54 8.97 4.93
C LYS A 41 8.03 9.05 4.64
N ASP A 42 8.42 9.21 3.39
CA ASP A 42 9.83 9.46 3.01
C ASP A 42 10.20 10.95 3.12
N GLU A 43 11.47 11.25 2.84
CA GLU A 43 12.02 12.61 2.87
C GLU A 43 11.36 13.56 1.85
N THR A 44 10.73 13.02 0.81
CA THR A 44 10.05 13.79 -0.25
C THR A 44 8.56 14.00 0.03
N GLY A 45 8.04 13.37 1.09
CA GLY A 45 6.65 13.43 1.50
C GLY A 45 5.78 12.32 0.91
N ARG A 46 6.33 11.39 0.12
CA ARG A 46 5.57 10.24 -0.39
C ARG A 46 5.09 9.40 0.78
N ILE A 47 3.86 8.90 0.68
CA ILE A 47 3.21 8.15 1.75
C ILE A 47 3.26 6.68 1.41
N PHE A 48 3.62 5.84 2.38
CA PHE A 48 3.67 4.40 2.28
C PHE A 48 2.71 3.81 3.30
N HIS A 49 1.75 3.02 2.85
CA HIS A 49 0.83 2.31 3.72
C HIS A 49 1.03 0.81 3.55
N VAL A 50 1.56 0.16 4.59
CA VAL A 50 1.91 -1.25 4.62
C VAL A 50 0.91 -1.99 5.50
N GLU A 51 0.13 -2.89 4.90
CA GLU A 51 -0.86 -3.72 5.60
C GLU A 51 -0.45 -5.19 5.49
N VAL A 52 -0.31 -5.89 6.61
CA VAL A 52 -0.04 -7.34 6.68
C VAL A 52 -1.30 -8.08 7.11
N GLN A 53 -1.78 -8.99 6.26
CA GLN A 53 -3.05 -9.67 6.43
C GLN A 53 -2.89 -11.19 6.32
N VAL A 54 -3.11 -11.91 7.42
CA VAL A 54 -2.98 -13.39 7.43
C VAL A 54 -4.25 -14.10 6.98
N ALA A 55 -5.42 -13.55 7.28
CA ALA A 55 -6.68 -14.23 6.99
C ALA A 55 -7.51 -13.51 5.94
N HIS A 56 -7.97 -14.27 4.94
CA HIS A 56 -8.83 -13.78 3.89
C HIS A 56 -10.14 -13.19 4.46
N GLN A 57 -10.49 -12.00 3.97
CA GLN A 57 -11.76 -11.33 4.20
C GLN A 57 -12.29 -10.86 2.84
N SER A 58 -13.52 -11.19 2.50
CA SER A 58 -14.14 -10.81 1.21
C SER A 58 -14.18 -9.29 0.99
N SER A 59 -14.21 -8.50 2.07
CA SER A 59 -14.21 -7.04 2.04
C SER A 59 -12.81 -6.41 2.00
N PHE A 60 -11.72 -7.20 1.99
CA PHE A 60 -10.36 -6.70 2.14
C PHE A 60 -10.02 -5.61 1.14
N VAL A 61 -10.16 -5.88 -0.17
CA VAL A 61 -9.86 -4.90 -1.23
C VAL A 61 -10.69 -3.62 -1.08
N LYS A 62 -12.00 -3.74 -0.80
CA LYS A 62 -12.88 -2.57 -0.59
C LYS A 62 -12.44 -1.74 0.63
N ARG A 63 -12.01 -2.40 1.70
CA ARG A 63 -11.52 -1.75 2.92
C ARG A 63 -10.20 -1.04 2.69
N SER A 64 -9.24 -1.67 2.00
CA SER A 64 -7.96 -1.05 1.66
C SER A 64 -8.17 0.18 0.76
N LEU A 65 -9.08 0.12 -0.21
CA LEU A 65 -9.46 1.28 -1.02
C LEU A 65 -10.08 2.41 -0.19
N TYR A 66 -10.99 2.09 0.73
CA TYR A 66 -11.59 3.07 1.63
C TYR A 66 -10.54 3.79 2.47
N TYR A 67 -9.63 3.06 3.13
CA TYR A 67 -8.58 3.67 3.93
C TYR A 67 -7.59 4.46 3.09
N LEU A 68 -7.20 3.97 1.92
CA LEU A 68 -6.33 4.71 1.01
C LEU A 68 -6.94 6.05 0.60
N SER A 69 -8.24 6.09 0.27
CA SER A 69 -8.91 7.35 -0.07
C SER A 69 -8.87 8.36 1.08
N GLY A 70 -8.95 7.89 2.33
CA GLY A 70 -8.75 8.71 3.52
C GLY A 70 -7.33 9.27 3.58
N LEU A 71 -6.31 8.44 3.36
CA LEU A 71 -4.91 8.88 3.34
C LEU A 71 -4.62 9.94 2.29
N ILE A 72 -5.25 9.85 1.11
CA ILE A 72 -5.12 10.85 0.05
C ILE A 72 -5.82 12.15 0.45
N ARG A 73 -7.07 12.05 0.92
CA ARG A 73 -7.85 13.22 1.35
C ARG A 73 -7.19 13.98 2.49
N ASP A 74 -6.66 13.26 3.47
CA ASP A 74 -6.14 13.83 4.71
C ASP A 74 -4.77 14.50 4.55
N GLN A 75 -4.17 14.47 3.35
CA GLN A 75 -2.95 15.22 3.04
C GLN A 75 -3.18 16.72 3.00
N LEU A 76 -4.38 17.15 2.60
CA LEU A 76 -4.67 18.56 2.35
C LEU A 76 -5.58 19.15 3.42
N GLN A 77 -5.25 20.36 3.85
CA GLN A 77 -6.07 21.24 4.66
C GLN A 77 -6.86 22.21 3.80
N LYS A 78 -7.83 22.88 4.44
CA LYS A 78 -8.66 23.87 3.76
C LYS A 78 -7.79 25.02 3.23
N GLY A 79 -7.82 25.21 1.91
CA GLY A 79 -7.10 26.28 1.22
C GLY A 79 -5.82 25.83 0.50
N GLU A 80 -5.38 24.58 0.71
CA GLU A 80 -4.26 23.99 -0.03
C GLU A 80 -4.67 23.53 -1.43
N GLY A 81 -3.70 23.49 -2.34
CA GLY A 81 -3.93 23.13 -3.75
C GLY A 81 -3.81 21.63 -3.97
N TYR A 82 -4.54 21.08 -4.94
CA TYR A 82 -4.44 19.66 -5.30
C TYR A 82 -3.05 19.25 -5.84
N GLY A 83 -2.25 20.21 -6.32
CA GLY A 83 -0.87 19.97 -6.75
C GLY A 83 0.10 19.67 -5.61
N ASP A 84 -0.31 19.90 -4.34
CA ASP A 84 0.50 19.60 -3.17
C ASP A 84 0.39 18.14 -2.72
N LEU A 85 -0.57 17.38 -3.29
CA LEU A 85 -0.72 15.95 -3.05
C LEU A 85 0.59 15.23 -3.36
N LYS A 86 0.95 14.31 -2.47
CA LYS A 86 2.08 13.41 -2.62
C LYS A 86 1.59 12.01 -3.00
N PRO A 87 2.39 11.27 -3.80
CA PRO A 87 2.08 9.91 -4.15
C PRO A 87 1.84 9.03 -2.92
N VAL A 88 0.90 8.10 -3.02
CA VAL A 88 0.57 7.13 -1.98
C VAL A 88 0.76 5.70 -2.50
N TYR A 89 1.65 4.95 -1.85
CA TYR A 89 1.96 3.57 -2.17
C TYR A 89 1.30 2.63 -1.17
N GLN A 90 0.31 1.87 -1.63
CA GLN A 90 -0.31 0.80 -0.86
C GLN A 90 0.49 -0.50 -1.04
N ILE A 91 1.02 -1.06 0.04
CA ILE A 91 1.74 -2.33 0.06
C ILE A 91 0.97 -3.32 0.94
N ASN A 92 0.36 -4.31 0.30
CA ASN A 92 -0.39 -5.37 0.97
C ASN A 92 0.46 -6.64 1.00
N ILE A 93 0.77 -7.13 2.20
CA ILE A 93 1.44 -8.42 2.40
C ILE A 93 0.39 -9.41 2.87
N VAL A 94 0.12 -10.44 2.08
CA VAL A 94 -0.99 -11.37 2.34
C VAL A 94 -0.51 -12.83 2.40
N ASP A 95 -1.06 -13.61 3.33
CA ASP A 95 -0.80 -15.06 3.49
C ASP A 95 -1.93 -15.92 2.87
N PHE A 96 -2.52 -15.43 1.78
CA PHE A 96 -3.56 -16.13 1.05
C PHE A 96 -3.52 -15.72 -0.41
N LYS A 97 -4.05 -16.58 -1.29
CA LYS A 97 -4.15 -16.28 -2.72
C LYS A 97 -5.29 -15.28 -2.96
N LEU A 98 -4.93 -14.00 -3.06
CA LEU A 98 -5.87 -12.93 -3.38
C LEU A 98 -5.92 -12.66 -4.88
N ILE A 99 -4.75 -12.58 -5.51
CA ILE A 99 -4.62 -12.33 -6.94
C ILE A 99 -4.49 -13.69 -7.65
N PRO A 100 -5.26 -13.95 -8.71
CA PRO A 100 -5.24 -15.23 -9.43
C PRO A 100 -4.01 -15.34 -10.35
N THR A 101 -2.82 -15.26 -9.75
CA THR A 101 -1.52 -15.39 -10.42
C THR A 101 -0.56 -16.18 -9.52
N GLU A 102 0.48 -16.76 -10.11
CA GLU A 102 1.58 -17.42 -9.40
C GLU A 102 2.70 -16.42 -9.02
N ASN A 103 2.59 -15.17 -9.47
CA ASN A 103 3.56 -14.15 -9.12
C ASN A 103 3.52 -13.86 -7.61
N TYR A 104 4.70 -13.86 -6.99
CA TYR A 104 4.87 -13.42 -5.60
C TYR A 104 4.47 -11.95 -5.41
N HIS A 105 4.76 -11.11 -6.40
CA HIS A 105 4.50 -9.69 -6.37
C HIS A 105 3.64 -9.28 -7.56
N SER A 106 2.47 -8.70 -7.28
CA SER A 106 1.58 -8.10 -8.28
C SER A 106 1.47 -6.59 -8.05
N LYS A 107 1.71 -5.79 -9.10
CA LYS A 107 1.53 -4.34 -9.09
C LYS A 107 0.33 -3.93 -9.93
N PHE A 108 -0.54 -3.10 -9.36
CA PHE A 108 -1.68 -2.51 -10.04
C PHE A 108 -1.52 -0.99 -10.09
N LYS A 109 -1.73 -0.42 -11.29
CA LYS A 109 -1.69 1.01 -11.60
C LYS A 109 -2.99 1.42 -12.30
N PHE A 110 -3.29 2.71 -12.30
CA PHE A 110 -4.36 3.28 -13.12
C PHE A 110 -3.90 3.39 -14.58
N ARG A 111 -4.46 2.56 -15.45
CA ARG A 111 -4.09 2.44 -16.86
C ARG A 111 -5.30 2.55 -17.76
N GLU A 112 -5.07 2.90 -19.02
CA GLU A 112 -6.09 2.79 -20.06
C GLU A 112 -6.43 1.30 -20.29
N GLU A 113 -7.70 0.99 -20.51
CA GLU A 113 -8.20 -0.38 -20.53
C GLU A 113 -7.81 -1.14 -21.81
N SER A 114 -7.81 -0.47 -22.96
CA SER A 114 -7.47 -1.03 -24.27
C SER A 114 -5.96 -1.00 -24.55
N TYR A 115 -5.23 -0.08 -23.94
CA TYR A 115 -3.80 0.21 -24.08
C TYR A 115 -3.13 0.26 -22.70
N PRO A 116 -2.93 -0.90 -22.02
CA PRO A 116 -2.42 -0.95 -20.64
C PRO A 116 -0.99 -0.40 -20.47
N GLU A 117 -0.25 -0.17 -21.55
CA GLU A 117 1.03 0.54 -21.54
C GLU A 117 0.87 2.02 -21.18
N ILE A 118 -0.31 2.61 -21.41
CA ILE A 118 -0.61 4.00 -21.08
C ILE A 118 -1.07 4.06 -19.61
N THR A 119 -0.22 4.67 -18.78
CA THR A 119 -0.53 4.92 -17.36
C THR A 119 -1.11 6.32 -17.22
N LEU A 120 -2.28 6.43 -16.56
CA LEU A 120 -2.95 7.71 -16.33
C LEU A 120 -2.19 8.56 -15.31
N THR A 121 -1.65 7.92 -14.27
CA THR A 121 -0.95 8.58 -13.16
C THR A 121 -0.08 7.59 -12.39
N ASP A 122 1.02 8.08 -11.82
CA ASP A 122 1.90 7.36 -10.89
C ASP A 122 1.72 7.83 -9.43
N GLU A 123 0.66 8.60 -9.16
CA GLU A 123 0.35 9.11 -7.81
C GLU A 123 -0.15 8.02 -6.86
N ILE A 124 -0.61 6.87 -7.38
CA ILE A 124 -1.14 5.77 -6.58
C ILE A 124 -0.73 4.42 -7.18
N ASP A 125 -0.10 3.60 -6.36
CA ASP A 125 0.30 2.24 -6.71
C ASP A 125 -0.19 1.25 -5.64
N PHE A 126 -0.71 0.09 -6.10
CA PHE A 126 -1.00 -1.04 -5.23
C PHE A 126 -0.03 -2.18 -5.50
N SER A 127 0.75 -2.55 -4.48
CA SER A 127 1.60 -3.72 -4.48
C SER A 127 0.97 -4.80 -3.61
N TYR A 128 0.79 -5.99 -4.15
CA TYR A 128 0.37 -7.18 -3.40
C TYR A 128 1.53 -8.17 -3.40
N LEU A 129 2.07 -8.43 -2.21
CA LEU A 129 3.04 -9.47 -1.94
C LEU A 129 2.29 -10.66 -1.35
N GLN A 130 2.05 -11.69 -2.15
CA GLN A 130 1.35 -12.89 -1.72
C GLN A 130 2.35 -14.05 -1.58
N SER A 131 2.45 -14.59 -0.37
CA SER A 131 3.16 -15.84 -0.12
C SER A 131 2.12 -16.90 0.26
N GLY A 132 2.26 -18.12 -0.25
CA GLY A 132 1.45 -19.25 0.22
C GLY A 132 1.81 -19.75 1.62
N LYS A 133 2.83 -19.14 2.26
CA LYS A 133 3.27 -19.37 3.64
C LYS A 133 3.98 -18.11 4.18
N ILE A 134 3.37 -17.39 5.12
CA ILE A 134 4.06 -16.45 6.00
C ILE A 134 4.32 -17.19 7.32
N ILE A 135 5.53 -17.71 7.49
CA ILE A 135 5.97 -18.25 8.78
C ILE A 135 6.40 -17.04 9.61
N LEU A 136 5.53 -16.60 10.53
CA LEU A 136 5.89 -15.65 11.57
C LEU A 136 6.66 -16.44 12.64
N CYS A 137 7.99 -16.29 12.65
CA CYS A 137 8.85 -16.77 13.75
C CYS A 137 8.75 -15.83 14.96
#